data_AF-M4ZRP3-F1
#
_entry.id   AF-M4ZRP3-F1
#
_cell.length_a   1.000
_cell.length_b   1.000
_cell.length_c   1.000
_cell.angle_alpha   90.00
_cell.angle_beta   90.00
_cell.angle_gamma   90.00
#
_symmetry.space_group_name_H-M   'P 1'
#
loop_
_entity.id
_entity.type
_entity.pdbx_description
1 polymer ?
#
loop_
_entity_poly.entity_id
_entity_poly.type
_entity_poly.pdbx_seq_one_letter_code
_entity_poly.pdbx_strand_id
1 'polypeptide(L)'
;WPSDREEKVERALVRLGSQGRIVKISGRVGERYAIVFTLRELQTELKSVSQTLSVNEIKESLLILKGAELSMQCREVSGDTESYSESRMNYISSIHFSGASGKSTVKCIAFLNEVMSQQIEGLTYRSYYFDRVQSFKRSLSRWLTLRLYQVFKYAAVGKTYHFMLVNMSIKFGSITSQEDVDKSRLTAIRRDMTSTMQDLI
;
A
#
# COMPACT_ATOMS: atom_id res chain seq x y z
N TRP A 1 -7.56 2.88 -11.17
CA TRP A 1 -6.74 1.96 -10.39
C TRP A 1 -5.49 2.69 -9.92
N PRO A 2 -5.12 2.59 -8.63
CA PRO A 2 -3.87 3.15 -8.12
C PRO A 2 -2.66 2.62 -8.91
N SER A 3 -1.68 3.48 -9.18
CA SER A 3 -0.46 3.15 -9.89
C SER A 3 0.78 3.49 -9.02
N ASP A 4 1.95 3.51 -9.65
CA ASP A 4 3.25 3.83 -9.04
C ASP A 4 3.24 5.15 -8.25
N ARG A 5 2.55 6.17 -8.78
CA ARG A 5 2.42 7.49 -8.15
C ARG A 5 1.59 7.43 -6.87
N GLU A 6 0.44 6.79 -6.94
CA GLU A 6 -0.47 6.65 -5.80
C GLU A 6 0.14 5.77 -4.70
N GLU A 7 0.88 4.71 -5.06
CA GLU A 7 1.65 3.89 -4.11
C GLU A 7 2.66 4.74 -3.33
N LYS A 8 3.44 5.59 -4.00
CA LYS A 8 4.42 6.47 -3.32
C LYS A 8 3.75 7.42 -2.34
N VAL A 9 2.63 8.03 -2.76
CA VAL A 9 1.83 8.94 -1.93
C VAL A 9 1.23 8.22 -0.72
N GLU A 10 0.70 7.01 -0.90
CA GLU A 10 0.18 6.14 0.16
C GLU A 10 1.25 5.85 1.21
N ARG A 11 2.46 5.46 0.76
CA ARG A 11 3.56 5.13 1.65
C ARG A 11 4.04 6.32 2.44
N ALA A 12 4.18 7.48 1.80
CA ALA A 12 4.54 8.72 2.48
C ALA A 12 3.46 9.14 3.50
N LEU A 13 2.18 8.91 3.20
CA LEU A 13 1.08 9.16 4.15
C LEU A 13 1.18 8.24 5.38
N VAL A 14 1.40 6.94 5.18
CA VAL A 14 1.59 5.97 6.26
C VAL A 14 2.83 6.31 7.11
N ARG A 15 3.91 6.78 6.48
CA ARG A 15 5.11 7.25 7.17
C ARG A 15 4.82 8.43 8.09
N LEU A 16 4.09 9.45 7.62
CA LEU A 16 3.63 10.55 8.47
C LEU A 16 2.81 10.04 9.64
N GLY A 17 1.91 9.08 9.40
CA GLY A 17 1.13 8.43 10.47
C GLY A 17 2.04 7.80 11.53
N SER A 18 3.06 7.04 11.11
CA SER A 18 4.02 6.39 12.01
C SER A 18 4.90 7.36 12.81
N GLN A 19 5.05 8.61 12.35
CA GLN A 19 5.76 9.68 13.07
C GLN A 19 4.88 10.39 14.12
N GLY A 20 3.72 9.81 14.47
CA GLY A 20 2.82 10.36 15.50
C GLY A 20 1.79 11.36 14.98
N ARG A 21 1.51 11.38 13.66
CA ARG A 21 0.46 12.22 13.06
C ARG A 21 -0.93 11.56 13.03
N ILE A 22 -1.05 10.37 13.62
CA ILE A 22 -2.33 9.68 13.79
C ILE A 22 -3.10 10.34 14.92
N VAL A 23 -4.36 10.67 14.66
CA VAL A 23 -5.32 11.17 15.64
C VAL A 23 -6.49 10.23 15.74
N LYS A 24 -6.96 10.04 16.97
CA LYS A 24 -8.20 9.32 17.27
C LYS A 24 -9.35 10.32 17.30
N ILE A 25 -10.35 10.12 16.46
CA ILE A 25 -11.53 10.97 16.36
C ILE A 25 -12.73 10.14 16.83
N SER A 26 -13.22 10.43 18.03
CA SER A 26 -14.43 9.82 18.56
C SER A 26 -15.64 10.60 18.02
N GLY A 27 -16.45 9.94 17.19
CA GLY A 27 -17.69 10.49 16.67
C GLY A 27 -18.92 9.73 17.14
N ARG A 28 -20.12 10.18 16.73
CA ARG A 28 -21.39 9.47 17.00
C ARG A 28 -21.44 8.05 16.39
N VAL A 29 -20.58 7.76 15.43
CA VAL A 29 -20.52 6.50 14.66
C VAL A 29 -19.32 5.65 15.09
N GLY A 30 -18.83 5.85 16.33
CA GLY A 30 -17.66 5.15 16.87
C GLY A 30 -16.35 5.90 16.69
N GLU A 31 -15.28 5.22 17.08
CA GLU A 31 -13.91 5.75 17.04
C GLU A 31 -13.30 5.53 15.66
N ARG A 32 -12.67 6.57 15.10
CA ARG A 32 -12.01 6.50 13.81
C ARG A 32 -10.59 7.03 13.91
N TYR A 33 -9.66 6.40 13.22
CA TYR A 33 -8.29 6.89 13.11
C TYR A 33 -8.14 7.71 11.84
N ALA A 34 -7.45 8.83 11.96
CA ALA A 34 -7.13 9.68 10.83
C ALA A 34 -5.68 10.16 10.89
N ILE A 35 -5.10 10.46 9.73
CA ILE A 35 -3.78 11.08 9.62
C ILE A 35 -4.00 12.55 9.28
N VAL A 36 -3.46 13.44 10.12
CA VAL A 36 -3.51 14.90 9.91
C VAL A 36 -2.18 15.36 9.35
N PHE A 37 -2.23 16.05 8.20
CA PHE A 37 -1.03 16.48 7.50
C PHE A 37 -1.32 17.70 6.63
N THR A 38 -0.28 18.27 6.04
CA THR A 38 -0.36 19.25 4.95
C THR A 38 0.24 18.66 3.68
N LEU A 39 -0.19 19.16 2.52
CA LEU A 39 0.38 18.72 1.24
C LEU A 39 1.89 19.00 1.15
N ARG A 40 2.40 20.01 1.87
CA ARG A 40 3.85 20.28 2.00
C ARG A 40 4.57 19.19 2.78
N GLU A 41 4.05 18.78 3.94
CA GLU A 41 4.67 17.72 4.74
C GLU A 41 4.79 16.43 3.93
N LEU A 42 3.72 16.08 3.20
CA LEU A 42 3.73 14.91 2.32
C LEU A 42 4.73 15.06 1.16
N GLN A 43 4.84 16.25 0.58
CA GLN A 43 5.85 16.54 -0.44
C GLN A 43 7.29 16.46 0.11
N THR A 44 7.53 16.89 1.35
CA THR A 44 8.83 16.81 2.00
C THR A 44 9.22 15.36 2.28
N GLU A 45 8.29 14.53 2.72
CA GLU A 45 8.52 13.09 2.91
C GLU A 45 8.83 12.37 1.60
N LEU A 46 8.20 12.74 0.49
CA LEU A 46 8.56 12.20 -0.82
C LEU A 46 9.98 12.65 -1.23
N LYS A 47 10.31 13.93 -1.00
CA LYS A 47 11.63 14.48 -1.34
C LYS A 47 12.77 13.83 -0.55
N SER A 48 12.52 13.43 0.71
CA SER A 48 13.54 12.77 1.54
C SER A 48 14.02 11.44 0.95
N VAL A 49 13.16 10.77 0.18
CA VAL A 49 13.46 9.51 -0.52
C VAL A 49 13.74 9.72 -2.01
N SER A 50 14.17 10.93 -2.41
CA SER A 50 14.48 11.30 -3.80
C SER A 50 13.30 11.14 -4.78
N GLN A 51 12.06 11.22 -4.27
CA GLN A 51 10.85 11.21 -5.07
C GLN A 51 10.27 12.63 -5.10
N THR A 52 10.02 13.18 -6.29
CA THR A 52 9.48 14.53 -6.43
C THR A 52 8.14 14.48 -7.14
N LEU A 53 7.09 14.88 -6.43
CA LEU A 53 5.76 15.11 -7.00
C LEU A 53 5.33 16.55 -6.73
N SER A 54 4.61 17.14 -7.67
CA SER A 54 3.97 18.44 -7.49
C SER A 54 2.80 18.33 -6.50
N VAL A 55 2.43 19.47 -5.89
CA VAL A 55 1.29 19.53 -4.96
C VAL A 55 -0.02 19.09 -5.63
N ASN A 56 -0.18 19.38 -6.92
CA ASN A 56 -1.36 18.98 -7.70
C ASN A 56 -1.39 17.46 -7.91
N GLU A 57 -0.26 16.86 -8.29
CA GLU A 57 -0.15 15.40 -8.44
C GLU A 57 -0.39 14.66 -7.12
N ILE A 58 0.11 15.20 -6.00
CA ILE A 58 -0.15 14.63 -4.67
C ILE A 58 -1.66 14.69 -4.37
N LYS A 59 -2.30 15.84 -4.61
CA LYS A 59 -3.74 16.00 -4.38
C LYS A 59 -4.56 15.04 -5.25
N GLU A 60 -4.21 14.92 -6.52
CA GLU A 60 -4.85 13.98 -7.46
C GLU A 60 -4.67 12.54 -7.00
N SER A 61 -3.47 12.16 -6.60
CA SER A 61 -3.15 10.81 -6.10
C SER A 61 -3.97 10.46 -4.86
N LEU A 62 -4.14 11.41 -3.92
CA LEU A 62 -4.99 11.23 -2.75
C LEU A 62 -6.47 11.03 -3.14
N LEU A 63 -6.97 11.76 -4.15
CA LEU A 63 -8.33 11.57 -4.65
C LEU A 63 -8.51 10.20 -5.33
N ILE A 64 -7.50 9.71 -6.05
CA ILE A 64 -7.52 8.36 -6.65
C ILE A 64 -7.51 7.30 -5.54
N LEU A 65 -6.67 7.44 -4.51
CA LEU A 65 -6.62 6.53 -3.36
C LEU A 65 -7.94 6.51 -2.58
N LYS A 66 -8.63 7.66 -2.46
CA LYS A 66 -9.97 7.73 -1.86
C LYS A 66 -11.00 6.93 -2.68
N GLY A 67 -10.87 6.91 -4.00
CA GLY A 67 -11.75 6.14 -4.89
C GLY A 67 -11.34 4.67 -5.06
N ALA A 68 -10.26 4.24 -4.43
CA ALA A 68 -9.80 2.86 -4.51
C ALA A 68 -10.53 1.97 -3.49
N GLU A 69 -10.76 0.71 -3.87
CA GLU A 69 -11.41 -0.30 -3.04
C GLU A 69 -10.44 -1.44 -2.69
N LEU A 70 -10.59 -1.97 -1.49
CA LEU A 70 -10.04 -3.25 -1.06
C LEU A 70 -11.12 -4.31 -1.25
N SER A 71 -10.76 -5.39 -1.96
CA SER A 71 -11.56 -6.61 -2.01
C SER A 71 -10.89 -7.69 -1.17
N MET A 72 -11.65 -8.29 -0.26
CA MET A 72 -11.27 -9.42 0.54
C MET A 72 -12.12 -10.61 0.12
N GLN A 73 -11.45 -11.62 -0.46
CA GLN A 73 -12.10 -12.87 -0.85
C GLN A 73 -11.79 -13.93 0.21
N CYS A 74 -12.84 -14.44 0.83
CA CYS A 74 -12.76 -15.56 1.75
C CYS A 74 -13.27 -16.81 1.04
N ARG A 75 -12.44 -17.85 1.04
CA ARG A 75 -12.83 -19.19 0.59
C ARG A 75 -13.27 -19.98 1.82
N GLU A 76 -14.54 -20.33 1.85
CA GLU A 76 -15.11 -21.22 2.85
C GLU A 76 -15.24 -22.61 2.24
N VAL A 77 -14.67 -23.60 2.93
CA VAL A 77 -14.75 -25.01 2.52
C VAL A 77 -15.61 -25.72 3.55
N SER A 78 -16.81 -26.11 3.15
CA SER A 78 -17.74 -26.89 3.98
C SER A 78 -18.01 -28.24 3.32
N GLY A 79 -17.23 -29.26 3.71
CA GLY A 79 -17.28 -30.57 3.06
C GLY A 79 -16.77 -30.50 1.62
N ASP A 80 -17.57 -30.96 0.66
CA ASP A 80 -17.28 -30.91 -0.79
C ASP A 80 -17.74 -29.59 -1.46
N THR A 81 -18.38 -28.69 -0.72
CA THR A 81 -18.87 -27.42 -1.25
C THR A 81 -17.88 -26.31 -0.93
N GLU A 82 -17.38 -25.66 -1.98
CA GLU A 82 -16.59 -24.44 -1.86
C GLU A 82 -17.48 -23.22 -2.12
N SER A 83 -17.58 -22.32 -1.16
CA SER A 83 -18.20 -21.01 -1.32
C SER A 83 -17.14 -19.92 -1.26
N TYR A 84 -17.36 -18.87 -2.06
CA TYR A 84 -16.54 -17.67 -2.06
C TYR A 84 -17.39 -16.50 -1.57
N SER A 85 -16.97 -15.85 -0.50
CA SER A 85 -17.56 -14.59 -0.05
C SER A 85 -16.59 -13.45 -0.37
N GLU A 86 -17.11 -12.37 -0.97
CA GLU A 86 -16.34 -11.17 -1.28
C GLU A 86 -16.85 -10.01 -0.41
N SER A 87 -15.95 -9.39 0.35
CA SER A 87 -16.20 -8.14 1.06
C SER A 87 -15.39 -7.02 0.44
N ARG A 88 -16.06 -5.92 0.09
CA ARG A 88 -15.42 -4.71 -0.45
C ARG A 88 -15.47 -3.57 0.55
N MET A 89 -14.40 -2.80 0.63
CA MET A 89 -14.33 -1.60 1.47
C MET A 89 -13.46 -0.53 0.83
N ASN A 90 -13.64 0.73 1.21
CA ASN A 90 -12.77 1.80 0.72
C ASN A 90 -11.34 1.62 1.24
N TYR A 91 -10.36 1.86 0.38
CA TYR A 91 -8.95 1.82 0.76
C TYR A 91 -8.63 2.93 1.77
N ILE A 92 -9.00 4.18 1.46
CA ILE A 92 -9.06 5.30 2.40
C ILE A 92 -10.53 5.66 2.60
N SER A 93 -11.02 5.63 3.84
CA SER A 93 -12.43 5.87 4.16
C SER A 93 -12.94 7.22 3.65
N SER A 94 -12.18 8.29 3.89
CA SER A 94 -12.45 9.63 3.36
C SER A 94 -11.22 10.52 3.44
N ILE A 95 -11.21 11.59 2.64
CA ILE A 95 -10.18 12.64 2.70
C ILE A 95 -10.88 13.99 2.71
N HIS A 96 -10.49 14.84 3.65
CA HIS A 96 -10.95 16.21 3.78
C HIS A 96 -9.79 17.17 3.55
N PHE A 97 -10.04 18.21 2.75
CA PHE A 97 -9.12 19.30 2.49
C PHE A 97 -9.72 20.57 3.09
N SER A 98 -8.97 21.31 3.92
CA SER A 98 -9.44 22.59 4.45
C SER A 98 -9.68 23.56 3.28
N GLY A 99 -10.91 24.02 3.10
CA GLY A 99 -11.33 24.88 2.00
C GLY A 99 -10.71 26.27 2.08
N ALA A 100 -9.55 26.43 1.47
CA ALA A 100 -9.08 27.70 0.92
C ALA A 100 -8.30 27.37 -0.35
N SER A 101 -8.88 27.76 -1.48
CA SER A 101 -8.22 27.67 -2.78
C SER A 101 -6.89 28.43 -2.72
N GLY A 102 -5.79 27.72 -2.95
CA GLY A 102 -4.47 28.31 -3.08
C GLY A 102 -3.61 28.21 -1.81
N LYS A 103 -2.37 27.75 -2.04
CA LYS A 103 -1.25 27.60 -1.10
C LYS A 103 -1.21 26.26 -0.38
N SER A 104 -0.05 25.64 -0.49
CA SER A 104 0.32 24.31 -0.01
C SER A 104 0.36 24.16 1.52
N THR A 105 -0.39 24.99 2.24
CA THR A 105 -0.68 24.93 3.68
C THR A 105 -2.06 24.35 3.99
N VAL A 106 -2.78 23.85 2.97
CA VAL A 106 -4.06 23.16 3.15
C VAL A 106 -3.87 22.04 4.18
N LYS A 107 -4.62 22.12 5.27
CA LYS A 107 -4.70 21.04 6.25
C LYS A 107 -5.56 19.93 5.64
N CYS A 108 -5.01 18.73 5.66
CA CYS A 108 -5.62 17.53 5.14
C CYS A 108 -5.86 16.56 6.30
N ILE A 109 -7.00 15.86 6.22
CA ILE A 109 -7.33 14.78 7.15
C ILE A 109 -7.73 13.58 6.29
N ALA A 110 -6.95 12.51 6.36
CA ALA A 110 -7.25 11.23 5.71
C ALA A 110 -7.70 10.22 6.77
N PHE A 111 -8.95 9.76 6.66
CA PHE A 111 -9.51 8.75 7.55
C PHE A 111 -9.11 7.35 7.08
N LEU A 112 -8.54 6.58 8.00
CA LEU A 112 -8.13 5.21 7.74
C LEU A 112 -9.35 4.30 7.59
N ASN A 113 -9.17 3.18 6.89
CA ASN A 113 -10.20 2.15 6.82
C ASN A 113 -10.26 1.35 8.14
N GLU A 114 -11.31 0.55 8.27
CA GLU A 114 -11.59 -0.24 9.48
C GLU A 114 -10.47 -1.25 9.76
N VAL A 115 -9.94 -1.90 8.73
CA VAL A 115 -8.86 -2.90 8.87
C VAL A 115 -7.59 -2.26 9.42
N MET A 116 -7.20 -1.09 8.93
CA MET A 116 -6.05 -0.35 9.43
C MET A 116 -6.28 0.15 10.86
N SER A 117 -7.52 0.57 11.17
CA SER A 117 -7.90 0.99 12.53
C SER A 117 -7.72 -0.14 13.53
N GLN A 118 -8.23 -1.34 13.20
CA GLN A 118 -8.04 -2.55 14.01
C GLN A 118 -6.58 -2.95 14.15
N GLN A 119 -5.76 -2.79 13.10
CA GLN A 119 -4.32 -3.07 13.18
C GLN A 119 -3.57 -2.13 14.11
N ILE A 120 -3.97 -0.84 14.16
CA ILE A 120 -3.41 0.15 15.07
C ILE A 120 -3.81 -0.18 16.51
N GLU A 121 -5.09 -0.46 16.75
CA GLU A 121 -5.60 -0.82 18.10
C GLU A 121 -5.01 -2.11 18.63
N GLY A 122 -4.92 -3.14 17.79
CA GLY A 122 -4.33 -4.42 18.16
C GLY A 122 -2.80 -4.42 18.23
N LEU A 123 -2.13 -3.29 17.94
CA LEU A 123 -0.67 -3.18 17.84
C LEU A 123 -0.07 -4.27 16.92
N THR A 124 -0.82 -4.67 15.89
CA THR A 124 -0.43 -5.74 14.96
C THR A 124 0.23 -5.20 13.69
N TYR A 125 0.28 -3.88 13.53
CA TYR A 125 0.97 -3.24 12.41
C TYR A 125 2.47 -3.57 12.42
N ARG A 126 2.98 -3.99 11.25
CA ARG A 126 4.40 -4.34 11.07
C ARG A 126 5.15 -3.16 10.46
N SER A 127 6.03 -2.59 11.27
CA SER A 127 7.00 -1.60 10.80
C SER A 127 7.99 -2.20 9.81
N TYR A 128 8.48 -1.37 8.90
CA TYR A 128 9.51 -1.74 7.92
C TYR A 128 10.45 -0.55 7.71
N TYR A 129 11.62 -0.80 7.13
CA TYR A 129 12.58 0.25 6.80
C TYR A 129 12.11 1.06 5.58
N PHE A 130 11.44 2.18 5.86
CA PHE A 130 10.83 3.04 4.84
C PHE A 130 11.81 3.50 3.76
N ASP A 131 12.95 4.07 4.15
CA ASP A 131 13.93 4.66 3.22
C ASP A 131 14.47 3.60 2.23
N ARG A 132 14.75 2.39 2.74
CA ARG A 132 15.22 1.28 1.90
C ARG A 132 14.16 0.87 0.89
N VAL A 133 12.91 0.71 1.32
CA VAL A 133 11.81 0.35 0.40
C VAL A 133 11.62 1.45 -0.63
N GLN A 134 11.56 2.72 -0.22
CA GLN A 134 11.29 3.83 -1.15
C GLN A 134 12.44 4.17 -2.09
N SER A 135 13.67 3.75 -1.79
CA SER A 135 14.80 3.89 -2.72
C SER A 135 14.63 3.09 -4.02
N PHE A 136 13.78 2.06 -4.03
CA PHE A 136 13.54 1.28 -5.23
C PHE A 136 12.69 2.05 -6.25
N LYS A 137 13.23 2.19 -7.47
CA LYS A 137 12.55 2.85 -8.58
C LYS A 137 11.34 2.07 -9.07
N ARG A 138 11.42 0.73 -9.10
CA ARG A 138 10.36 -0.16 -9.62
C ARG A 138 9.32 -0.48 -8.55
N SER A 139 8.04 -0.37 -8.91
CA SER A 139 6.92 -0.73 -8.03
C SER A 139 6.96 -2.18 -7.57
N LEU A 140 7.31 -3.12 -8.47
CA LEU A 140 7.44 -4.54 -8.11
C LEU A 140 8.51 -4.77 -7.02
N SER A 141 9.65 -4.07 -7.08
CA SER A 141 10.71 -4.14 -6.06
C SER A 141 10.23 -3.61 -4.71
N ARG A 142 9.51 -2.47 -4.69
CA ARG A 142 8.92 -1.92 -3.46
C ARG A 142 7.90 -2.87 -2.84
N TRP A 143 6.97 -3.35 -3.66
CA TRP A 143 5.92 -4.28 -3.24
C TRP A 143 6.51 -5.57 -2.68
N LEU A 144 7.48 -6.17 -3.38
CA LEU A 144 8.08 -7.42 -2.95
C LEU A 144 8.88 -7.26 -1.66
N THR A 145 9.65 -6.18 -1.53
CA THR A 145 10.37 -5.88 -0.29
C THR A 145 9.42 -5.75 0.89
N LEU A 146 8.32 -5.00 0.73
CA LEU A 146 7.31 -4.85 1.78
C LEU A 146 6.68 -6.19 2.15
N ARG A 147 6.35 -7.00 1.14
CA ARG A 147 5.82 -8.35 1.34
C ARG A 147 6.79 -9.22 2.14
N LEU A 148 8.08 -9.15 1.86
CA LEU A 148 9.11 -9.88 2.60
C LEU A 148 9.14 -9.41 4.07
N TYR A 149 9.11 -8.10 4.35
CA TYR A 149 9.00 -7.60 5.72
C TYR A 149 7.74 -8.08 6.45
N GLN A 150 6.62 -8.19 5.74
CA GLN A 150 5.35 -8.61 6.33
C GLN A 150 5.25 -10.12 6.56
N VAL A 151 5.78 -10.95 5.66
CA VAL A 151 5.61 -12.41 5.71
C VAL A 151 6.75 -13.08 6.48
N PHE A 152 7.96 -12.55 6.40
CA PHE A 152 9.14 -13.23 6.88
C PHE A 152 9.41 -12.90 8.36
N LYS A 153 8.83 -13.71 9.25
CA LYS A 153 9.01 -13.57 10.72
C LYS A 153 10.36 -14.08 11.23
N TYR A 154 10.96 -15.05 10.54
CA TYR A 154 12.15 -15.77 11.01
C TYR A 154 13.22 -15.84 9.92
N ALA A 155 13.84 -14.68 9.67
CA ALA A 155 15.04 -14.58 8.86
C ALA A 155 16.24 -15.14 9.62
N ALA A 156 16.49 -16.44 9.51
CA ALA A 156 17.72 -17.05 10.00
C ALA A 156 18.74 -17.17 8.87
N VAL A 157 20.02 -16.96 9.20
CA VAL A 157 21.13 -17.18 8.27
C VAL A 157 21.07 -18.62 7.75
N GLY A 158 21.12 -18.79 6.43
CA GLY A 158 21.02 -20.10 5.78
C GLY A 158 19.60 -20.63 5.56
N LYS A 159 18.54 -19.88 5.89
CA LYS A 159 17.16 -20.23 5.52
C LYS A 159 16.74 -19.54 4.22
N THR A 160 16.37 -20.33 3.22
CA THR A 160 15.87 -19.85 1.93
C THR A 160 14.34 -19.80 1.94
N TYR A 161 13.77 -18.72 1.40
CA TYR A 161 12.34 -18.60 1.15
C TYR A 161 12.03 -18.84 -0.33
N HIS A 162 11.17 -19.81 -0.60
CA HIS A 162 10.72 -20.12 -1.96
C HIS A 162 9.31 -19.59 -2.19
N PHE A 163 9.08 -19.01 -3.35
CA PHE A 163 7.74 -18.61 -3.80
C PHE A 163 7.58 -18.88 -5.29
N MET A 164 6.34 -19.15 -5.70
CA MET A 164 6.01 -19.29 -7.11
C MET A 164 5.92 -17.92 -7.78
N LEU A 165 6.57 -17.79 -8.94
CA LEU A 165 6.59 -16.58 -9.77
C LEU A 165 5.16 -16.12 -10.10
N VAL A 166 4.36 -17.03 -10.65
CA VAL A 166 2.96 -16.76 -11.05
C VAL A 166 2.15 -16.27 -9.85
N ASN A 167 2.24 -16.92 -8.70
CA ASN A 167 1.51 -16.50 -7.50
C ASN A 167 1.91 -15.10 -7.03
N MET A 168 3.19 -14.74 -7.12
CA MET A 168 3.62 -13.37 -6.78
C MET A 168 3.14 -12.35 -7.81
N SER A 169 3.13 -12.71 -9.09
CA SER A 169 2.61 -11.87 -10.16
C SER A 169 1.10 -11.63 -10.06
N ILE A 170 0.33 -12.65 -9.64
CA ILE A 170 -1.10 -12.51 -9.32
C ILE A 170 -1.28 -11.58 -8.12
N LYS A 171 -0.55 -11.82 -7.03
CA LYS A 171 -0.65 -11.00 -5.81
C LYS A 171 -0.20 -9.56 -6.00
N PHE A 172 0.73 -9.30 -6.91
CA PHE A 172 1.12 -7.95 -7.31
C PHE A 172 0.08 -7.28 -8.22
N GLY A 173 -0.79 -8.07 -8.87
CA GLY A 173 -1.81 -7.56 -9.81
C GLY A 173 -1.31 -7.41 -11.25
N SER A 174 -0.16 -8.01 -11.60
CA SER A 174 0.35 -8.00 -12.99
C SER A 174 -0.36 -8.98 -13.92
N ILE A 175 -1.02 -9.99 -13.35
CA ILE A 175 -1.87 -10.99 -14.00
C ILE A 175 -3.05 -11.33 -13.08
N THR A 176 -4.15 -11.81 -13.64
CA THR A 176 -5.41 -12.10 -12.94
C THR A 176 -5.53 -13.56 -12.51
N SER A 177 -5.09 -14.48 -13.37
CA SER A 177 -5.11 -15.91 -13.10
C SER A 177 -3.86 -16.59 -13.68
N GLN A 178 -3.66 -17.85 -13.29
CA GLN A 178 -2.62 -18.69 -13.87
C GLN A 178 -2.97 -19.15 -15.30
N GLU A 179 -4.25 -19.19 -15.64
CA GLU A 179 -4.78 -19.65 -16.93
C GLU A 179 -4.60 -18.59 -18.03
N ASP A 180 -4.47 -17.31 -17.64
CA ASP A 180 -4.31 -16.16 -18.55
C ASP A 180 -2.85 -15.92 -19.02
N VAL A 181 -1.92 -16.83 -18.72
CA VAL A 181 -0.48 -16.59 -18.95
C VAL A 181 0.03 -17.31 -20.20
N ASP A 182 0.12 -16.58 -21.31
CA ASP A 182 0.80 -17.06 -22.51
C ASP A 182 2.34 -17.11 -22.31
N LYS A 183 3.05 -17.79 -23.23
CA LYS A 183 4.52 -17.92 -23.15
C LYS A 183 5.24 -16.56 -23.22
N SER A 184 4.69 -15.60 -23.97
CA SER A 184 5.32 -14.29 -24.14
C SER A 184 5.22 -13.46 -22.84
N ARG A 185 4.05 -13.47 -22.19
CA ARG A 185 3.79 -12.83 -20.90
C ARG A 185 4.61 -13.45 -19.78
N LEU A 186 4.72 -14.78 -19.75
CA LEU A 186 5.58 -15.47 -18.78
C LEU A 186 7.03 -15.00 -18.89
N THR A 187 7.53 -14.81 -20.12
CA THR A 187 8.90 -14.35 -20.38
C THR A 187 9.11 -12.93 -19.87
N ALA A 188 8.13 -12.03 -20.11
CA ALA A 188 8.16 -10.68 -19.57
C ALA A 188 8.16 -10.65 -18.03
N ILE A 189 7.25 -11.41 -17.41
CA ILE A 189 7.17 -11.55 -15.94
C ILE A 189 8.50 -12.05 -15.36
N ARG A 190 9.12 -13.05 -16.00
CA ARG A 190 10.41 -13.58 -15.56
C ARG A 190 11.50 -12.52 -15.62
N ARG A 191 11.56 -11.73 -16.70
CA ARG A 191 12.53 -10.65 -16.86
C ARG A 191 12.36 -9.58 -15.78
N ASP A 192 11.13 -9.18 -15.51
CA ASP A 192 10.80 -8.15 -14.53
C ASP A 192 11.12 -8.63 -13.10
N MET A 193 10.80 -9.88 -12.78
CA MET A 193 11.19 -10.49 -11.50
C MET A 193 12.70 -10.63 -11.36
N THR A 194 13.42 -11.00 -12.42
CA THR A 194 14.90 -11.09 -12.39
C THR A 194 15.52 -9.73 -12.09
N SER A 195 15.02 -8.68 -12.74
CA SER A 195 15.47 -7.29 -12.48
C SER A 195 15.13 -6.86 -11.05
N THR A 196 13.97 -7.30 -10.53
CA THR A 196 13.57 -7.03 -9.15
C THR A 196 14.48 -7.74 -8.14
N MET A 197 14.89 -8.99 -8.40
CA MET A 197 15.82 -9.71 -7.53
C MET A 197 17.19 -9.03 -7.48
N GLN A 198 17.65 -8.46 -8.60
CA GLN A 198 18.90 -7.71 -8.64
C GLN A 198 18.85 -6.43 -7.80
N ASP A 199 17.69 -5.78 -7.68
CA ASP A 199 17.54 -4.62 -6.79
C ASP A 199 17.71 -5.00 -5.30
N LEU A 200 17.44 -6.26 -4.92
CA LEU A 200 17.44 -6.71 -3.53
C LEU A 200 18.80 -7.20 -3.02
N ILE A 201 19.76 -7.44 -3.92
CA ILE A 201 21.12 -7.93 -3.66
C ILE A 201 22.05 -6.73 -3.52
#